data_AF-A0A5E6SZR8-F1
#
_entry.id   AF-A0A5E6SZR8-F1
#
_cell.length_a   1.000
_cell.length_b   1.000
_cell.length_c   1.000
_cell.angle_alpha   90.00
_cell.angle_beta   90.00
_cell.angle_gamma   90.00
#
_symmetry.space_group_name_H-M   'P 1'
#
loop_
_entity.id
_entity.type
_entity.pdbx_description
1 polymer ?
#
loop_
_entity_poly.entity_id
_entity_poly.type
_entity_poly.pdbx_seq_one_letter_code
_entity_poly.pdbx_strand_id
1 'polypeptide(L)'
;MAYWLMKSEPDELSIDDLKRLGEARWDGVRNYQARNFLRAMAVGDEFFFYHSSCPQPGIAGIAKIVAAAYPDPTALDPQSHYHDAKASADKNPWSAVDVAHVRTFKPLLGLGLLKQQAALEEMPLVQKGTRLSVMPVTLKQWAAILTLAK
;
A
#
# COMPACT_ATOMS: atom_id res chain seq x y z
N MET A 1 -4.95 6.30 -15.30
CA MET A 1 -5.10 6.09 -13.85
C MET A 1 -5.17 4.61 -13.59
N ALA A 2 -4.15 4.07 -12.93
CA ALA A 2 -4.09 2.69 -12.45
C ALA A 2 -4.56 2.62 -10.99
N TYR A 3 -4.88 1.40 -10.55
CA TYR A 3 -5.32 1.14 -9.19
C TYR A 3 -4.40 0.13 -8.51
N TRP A 4 -4.23 0.30 -7.21
CA TRP A 4 -3.30 -0.50 -6.42
C TRP A 4 -3.89 -0.88 -5.05
N LEU A 5 -3.18 -1.75 -4.34
CA LEU A 5 -3.38 -1.97 -2.91
C LEU A 5 -2.02 -1.97 -2.22
N MET A 6 -1.94 -1.23 -1.12
CA MET A 6 -0.72 -1.08 -0.32
C MET A 6 -1.04 -1.39 1.15
N LYS A 7 -0.21 -2.24 1.76
CA LYS A 7 -0.38 -2.71 3.14
C LYS A 7 0.48 -1.90 4.10
N SER A 8 -0.13 -1.43 5.18
CA SER A 8 0.54 -0.77 6.29
C SER A 8 0.04 -1.37 7.62
N GLU A 9 0.91 -1.46 8.60
CA GLU A 9 0.51 -1.79 9.97
C GLU A 9 -0.09 -0.52 10.60
N PRO A 10 -1.31 -0.59 11.17
CA PRO A 10 -1.99 0.62 11.68
C PRO A 10 -1.26 1.28 12.85
N ASP A 11 -0.40 0.55 13.56
CA ASP A 11 0.44 1.11 14.63
C ASP A 11 1.64 1.90 14.09
N GLU A 12 2.05 1.68 12.83
CA GLU A 12 3.10 2.45 12.14
C GLU A 12 2.49 3.62 11.35
N LEU A 13 1.49 3.33 10.51
CA LEU A 13 0.73 4.33 9.77
C LEU A 13 -0.67 3.77 9.46
N SER A 14 -1.70 4.29 10.13
CA SER A 14 -3.10 4.00 9.81
C SER A 14 -3.66 4.96 8.75
N ILE A 15 -4.88 4.67 8.26
CA ILE A 15 -5.57 5.56 7.32
C ILE A 15 -6.01 6.86 8.02
N ASP A 16 -6.28 6.79 9.33
CA ASP A 16 -6.63 7.95 10.13
C ASP A 16 -5.39 8.81 10.45
N ASP A 17 -4.20 8.21 10.57
CA ASP A 17 -2.93 8.95 10.61
C ASP A 17 -2.70 9.70 9.32
N LEU A 18 -2.80 9.00 8.17
CA LEU A 18 -2.65 9.65 6.87
C LEU A 18 -3.68 10.76 6.67
N LYS A 19 -4.92 10.57 7.12
CA LYS A 19 -5.96 11.60 7.10
C LYS A 19 -5.56 12.85 7.92
N ARG A 20 -4.93 12.66 9.08
CA ARG A 20 -4.47 13.77 9.95
C ARG A 20 -3.26 14.49 9.37
N LEU A 21 -2.32 13.74 8.80
CA LEU A 21 -1.10 14.27 8.18
C LEU A 21 -1.38 14.97 6.85
N GLY A 22 -2.42 14.53 6.12
CA GLY A 22 -2.73 14.97 4.77
C GLY A 22 -1.90 14.22 3.73
N GLU A 23 -0.58 14.25 3.90
CA GLU A 23 0.42 13.57 3.06
C GLU A 23 1.45 12.84 3.93
N ALA A 24 1.94 11.70 3.45
CA ALA A 24 3.02 10.96 4.08
C ALA A 24 3.88 10.23 3.04
N ARG A 25 5.14 10.01 3.38
CA ARG A 25 6.02 9.12 2.63
C ARG A 25 5.62 7.67 2.87
N TRP A 26 5.55 6.88 1.80
CA TRP A 26 5.44 5.43 1.84
C TRP A 26 6.80 4.81 1.58
N ASP A 27 7.50 4.47 2.66
CA ASP A 27 8.84 3.89 2.65
C ASP A 27 8.83 2.43 3.14
N GLY A 28 10.01 1.85 3.42
CA GLY A 28 10.14 0.54 4.06
C GLY A 28 9.84 -0.66 3.18
N VAL A 29 9.50 -0.48 1.90
CA VAL A 29 9.29 -1.60 0.97
C VAL A 29 10.62 -2.28 0.63
N ARG A 30 10.81 -3.50 1.14
CA ARG A 30 12.02 -4.34 0.95
C ARG A 30 11.79 -5.62 0.14
N ASN A 31 10.67 -5.70 -0.58
CA ASN A 31 10.40 -6.77 -1.53
C ASN A 31 10.61 -6.26 -2.96
N TYR A 32 11.43 -6.95 -3.76
CA TYR A 32 11.78 -6.51 -5.12
C TYR A 32 10.57 -6.38 -6.07
N GLN A 33 9.60 -7.29 -5.97
CA GLN A 33 8.39 -7.23 -6.79
C GLN A 33 7.49 -6.07 -6.36
N ALA A 34 7.28 -5.89 -5.05
CA ALA A 34 6.53 -4.77 -4.50
C ALA A 34 7.17 -3.41 -4.87
N ARG A 35 8.51 -3.32 -4.81
CA ARG A 35 9.27 -2.15 -5.27
C ARG A 35 9.04 -1.87 -6.76
N ASN A 36 9.03 -2.91 -7.60
CA ASN A 36 8.78 -2.72 -9.02
C ASN A 36 7.36 -2.18 -9.27
N PHE A 37 6.37 -2.58 -8.48
CA PHE A 37 5.03 -1.99 -8.53
C PHE A 37 5.03 -0.53 -8.07
N LEU A 38 5.72 -0.16 -6.99
CA LEU A 38 5.87 1.25 -6.59
C LEU A 38 6.46 2.09 -7.73
N ARG A 39 7.51 1.58 -8.40
CA ARG A 39 8.14 2.28 -9.53
C ARG A 39 7.25 2.42 -10.76
N ALA A 40 6.18 1.63 -10.85
CA ALA A 40 5.22 1.70 -11.95
C ALA A 40 4.03 2.64 -11.65
N MET A 41 3.91 3.16 -10.44
CA MET A 41 2.86 4.10 -10.05
C MET A 41 3.10 5.49 -10.65
N ALA A 42 2.02 6.15 -11.06
CA ALA A 42 2.03 7.54 -11.49
C ALA A 42 1.31 8.45 -10.49
N VAL A 43 1.68 9.73 -10.44
CA VAL A 43 0.95 10.74 -9.67
C VAL A 43 -0.51 10.76 -10.10
N GLY A 44 -1.41 10.73 -9.12
CA GLY A 44 -2.86 10.64 -9.33
C GLY A 44 -3.41 9.22 -9.38
N ASP A 45 -2.59 8.17 -9.45
CA ASP A 45 -3.07 6.80 -9.25
C ASP A 45 -3.61 6.63 -7.83
N GLU A 46 -4.67 5.82 -7.70
CA GLU A 46 -5.33 5.55 -6.42
C GLU A 46 -5.00 4.16 -5.91
N PHE A 47 -5.05 3.99 -4.60
CA PHE A 47 -4.84 2.69 -3.98
C PHE A 47 -5.71 2.47 -2.76
N PHE A 48 -6.05 1.19 -2.54
CA PHE A 48 -6.66 0.78 -1.29
C PHE A 48 -5.61 0.73 -0.19
N PHE A 49 -5.87 1.47 0.90
CA PHE A 49 -5.07 1.45 2.11
C PHE A 49 -5.50 0.24 2.95
N TYR A 50 -4.64 -0.77 3.03
CA TYR A 50 -4.93 -2.02 3.73
C TYR A 50 -4.21 -2.07 5.07
N HIS A 51 -4.96 -2.27 6.17
CA HIS A 51 -4.40 -2.55 7.49
C HIS A 51 -3.97 -4.01 7.58
N SER A 52 -2.68 -4.24 7.77
CA SER A 52 -2.08 -5.56 7.99
C SER A 52 -1.58 -5.74 9.42
N SER A 53 -1.18 -6.96 9.78
CA SER A 53 -0.53 -7.31 11.06
C SER A 53 -1.25 -6.81 12.32
N CYS A 54 -2.57 -6.68 12.28
CA CYS A 54 -3.37 -6.13 13.37
C CYS A 54 -4.59 -7.01 13.67
N PRO A 55 -5.32 -6.77 14.79
CA PRO A 55 -6.49 -7.57 15.16
C PRO A 55 -7.64 -7.53 14.13
N GLN A 56 -7.76 -6.45 13.35
CA GLN A 56 -8.81 -6.28 12.35
C GLN A 56 -8.23 -5.96 10.96
N PRO A 57 -7.65 -6.95 10.26
CA PRO A 57 -7.01 -6.71 8.98
C PRO A 57 -8.04 -6.52 7.86
N GLY A 58 -7.83 -5.52 7.00
CA GLY A 58 -8.76 -5.21 5.92
C GLY A 58 -8.48 -3.88 5.23
N ILE A 59 -9.30 -3.55 4.24
CA ILE A 59 -9.21 -2.27 3.52
C ILE A 59 -9.88 -1.18 4.36
N ALA A 60 -9.08 -0.22 4.82
CA ALA A 60 -9.52 0.86 5.70
C ALA A 60 -9.89 2.14 4.94
N GLY A 61 -9.54 2.25 3.66
CA GLY A 61 -9.89 3.40 2.84
C GLY A 61 -9.15 3.45 1.51
N ILE A 62 -9.15 4.66 0.92
CA ILE A 62 -8.50 5.01 -0.33
C ILE A 62 -7.52 6.15 -0.06
N ALA A 63 -6.36 6.05 -0.69
CA ALA A 63 -5.36 7.10 -0.79
C ALA A 63 -4.89 7.19 -2.25
N LYS A 64 -4.09 8.22 -2.56
CA LYS A 64 -3.56 8.47 -3.90
C LYS A 64 -2.08 8.77 -3.86
N ILE A 65 -1.41 8.54 -4.99
CA ILE A 65 0.00 8.88 -5.20
C ILE A 65 0.10 10.38 -5.49
N VAL A 66 0.94 11.09 -4.74
CA VAL A 66 1.23 12.52 -4.94
C VAL A 66 2.67 12.79 -5.37
N ALA A 67 3.59 11.88 -5.10
CA ALA A 67 4.91 11.83 -5.74
C ALA A 67 5.22 10.42 -6.26
N ALA A 68 5.69 10.33 -7.50
CA ALA A 68 6.14 9.07 -8.10
C ALA A 68 7.44 8.58 -7.43
N ALA A 69 7.86 7.36 -7.76
CA ALA A 69 8.94 6.69 -7.05
C ALA A 69 10.28 7.45 -7.05
N TYR A 70 10.88 7.57 -5.87
CA TYR A 70 12.20 8.14 -5.64
C TYR A 70 13.04 7.23 -4.71
N PRO A 71 14.38 7.41 -4.60
CA PRO A 71 15.21 6.60 -3.70
C PRO A 71 14.71 6.68 -2.25
N ASP A 72 14.43 5.53 -1.63
CA ASP A 72 13.92 5.48 -0.26
C ASP A 72 15.02 5.95 0.73
N PRO A 73 14.86 7.10 1.41
CA PRO A 73 15.88 7.63 2.31
C PRO A 73 16.09 6.75 3.53
N THR A 74 15.07 5.99 3.94
CA THR A 74 15.14 5.10 5.12
C THR A 74 16.10 3.94 4.92
N ALA A 75 16.49 3.62 3.68
CA ALA A 75 17.50 2.61 3.39
C ALA A 75 18.91 3.06 3.79
N LEU A 76 19.16 4.38 3.85
CA LEU A 76 20.46 4.97 4.17
C LEU A 76 20.55 5.51 5.59
N ASP A 77 19.43 5.51 6.32
CA ASP A 77 19.37 5.98 7.71
C ASP A 77 19.68 4.83 8.68
N PRO A 78 20.81 4.84 9.41
CA PRO A 78 21.17 3.78 10.34
C PRO A 78 20.22 3.64 11.54
N GLN A 79 19.38 4.64 11.82
CA GLN A 79 18.38 4.60 12.89
C GLN A 79 17.05 4.00 12.43
N SER A 80 16.83 3.89 11.12
CA SER A 80 15.62 3.31 10.55
C SER A 80 15.60 1.79 10.71
N HIS A 81 14.45 1.24 11.08
CA HIS A 81 14.19 -0.21 11.04
C HIS A 81 14.37 -0.82 9.64
N TYR A 82 14.30 0.01 8.59
CA TYR A 82 14.44 -0.41 7.20
C TYR A 82 15.81 -0.08 6.59
N HIS A 83 16.80 0.26 7.42
CA HIS A 83 18.19 0.46 6.98
C HIS A 83 18.70 -0.75 6.19
N ASP A 84 19.40 -0.50 5.08
CA ASP A 84 20.09 -1.53 4.30
C ASP A 84 21.57 -1.19 4.23
N ALA A 85 22.39 -1.96 4.94
CA ALA A 85 23.85 -1.76 5.00
C ALA A 85 24.56 -1.89 3.63
N LYS A 86 23.88 -2.39 2.59
CA LYS A 86 24.40 -2.49 1.22
C LYS A 86 23.97 -1.32 0.32
N ALA A 87 23.03 -0.49 0.78
CA ALA A 87 22.59 0.68 0.05
C ALA A 87 23.56 1.85 0.25
N SER A 88 23.69 2.68 -0.77
CA SER A 88 24.44 3.94 -0.71
C SER A 88 23.68 5.04 -1.47
N ALA A 89 24.12 6.29 -1.34
CA ALA A 89 23.55 7.41 -2.10
C ALA A 89 23.62 7.17 -3.61
N ASP A 90 24.75 6.64 -4.12
CA ASP A 90 24.94 6.33 -5.54
C ASP A 90 24.18 5.06 -5.98
N LYS A 91 23.90 4.16 -5.04
CA LYS A 91 23.30 2.85 -5.32
C LYS A 91 22.28 2.45 -4.26
N ASN A 92 21.11 3.10 -4.31
CA ASN A 92 19.97 2.73 -3.48
C ASN A 92 19.03 1.79 -4.26
N PRO A 93 18.92 0.49 -3.89
CA PRO A 93 18.06 -0.44 -4.60
C PRO A 93 16.57 -0.26 -4.28
N TRP A 94 16.22 0.56 -3.27
CA TRP A 94 14.88 0.73 -2.73
C TRP A 94 14.25 2.04 -3.18
N SER A 95 12.91 2.06 -3.20
CA SER A 95 12.15 3.23 -3.64
C SER A 95 10.97 3.46 -2.71
N ALA A 96 10.72 4.75 -2.44
CA ALA A 96 9.56 5.25 -1.74
C ALA A 96 8.69 6.06 -2.71
N VAL A 97 7.46 6.35 -2.31
CA VAL A 97 6.52 7.26 -2.99
C VAL A 97 5.91 8.17 -1.94
N ASP A 98 5.32 9.30 -2.32
CA ASP A 98 4.49 10.09 -1.39
C ASP A 98 3.02 9.87 -1.69
N VAL A 99 2.22 9.77 -0.64
CA VAL A 99 0.79 9.45 -0.70
C VAL A 99 -0.05 10.46 0.07
N ALA A 100 -1.27 10.68 -0.38
CA ALA A 100 -2.24 11.53 0.32
C ALA A 100 -3.57 10.81 0.56
N HIS A 101 -4.25 11.18 1.63
CA HIS A 101 -5.57 10.66 1.96
C HIS A 101 -6.61 11.03 0.87
N VAL A 102 -7.55 10.12 0.61
CA VAL A 102 -8.73 10.39 -0.24
C VAL A 102 -10.02 10.11 0.52
N ARG A 103 -10.19 8.90 1.06
CA ARG A 103 -11.43 8.48 1.75
C ARG A 103 -11.15 7.44 2.81
N THR A 104 -11.78 7.57 3.97
CA THR A 104 -11.79 6.51 5.01
C THR A 104 -13.08 5.69 4.91
N PHE A 105 -12.99 4.37 5.07
CA PHE A 105 -14.15 3.47 5.17
C PHE A 105 -14.48 3.21 6.64
N LYS A 106 -15.78 3.28 6.98
CA LYS A 106 -16.30 2.93 8.30
C LYS A 106 -17.62 2.17 8.11
N PRO A 107 -17.67 0.85 8.39
CA PRO A 107 -16.57 0.00 8.86
C PRO A 107 -15.49 -0.27 7.79
N LEU A 108 -14.31 -0.76 8.20
CA LEU A 108 -13.29 -1.27 7.27
C LEU A 108 -13.76 -2.57 6.62
N LEU A 109 -13.30 -2.85 5.39
CA LEU A 109 -13.63 -4.08 4.68
C LEU A 109 -12.68 -5.20 5.07
N GLY A 110 -13.10 -6.05 6.00
CA GLY A 110 -12.26 -7.10 6.58
C GLY A 110 -11.80 -8.16 5.57
N LEU A 111 -10.62 -8.74 5.78
CA LEU A 111 -10.05 -9.78 4.92
C LEU A 111 -10.99 -10.98 4.70
N GLY A 112 -11.73 -11.37 5.74
CA GLY A 112 -12.72 -12.46 5.65
C GLY A 112 -13.83 -12.17 4.64
N LEU A 113 -14.33 -10.93 4.60
CA LEU A 113 -15.31 -10.48 3.61
C LEU A 113 -14.70 -10.49 2.20
N LEU A 114 -13.47 -9.95 2.05
CA LEU A 114 -12.79 -9.88 0.75
C LEU A 114 -12.53 -11.28 0.15
N LYS A 115 -12.20 -12.27 0.97
CA LYS A 115 -11.98 -13.66 0.54
C LYS A 115 -13.23 -14.36 0.02
N GLN A 116 -14.42 -13.88 0.37
CA GLN A 116 -15.69 -14.46 -0.10
C GLN A 116 -16.10 -13.94 -1.48
N GLN A 117 -15.36 -12.97 -2.04
CA GLN A 117 -15.72 -12.31 -3.28
C GLN A 117 -15.09 -13.04 -4.46
N ALA A 118 -15.91 -13.71 -5.28
CA ALA A 118 -15.44 -14.37 -6.50
C ALA A 118 -14.70 -13.39 -7.45
N ALA A 119 -15.14 -12.13 -7.50
CA ALA A 119 -14.49 -11.09 -8.31
C ALA A 119 -13.04 -10.77 -7.86
N LEU A 120 -12.63 -11.21 -6.67
CA LEU A 120 -11.31 -10.96 -6.10
C LEU A 120 -10.43 -12.21 -6.06
N GLU A 121 -10.86 -13.37 -6.56
CA GLU A 121 -10.13 -14.64 -6.46
C GLU A 121 -8.70 -14.58 -7.04
N GLU A 122 -8.53 -13.83 -8.13
CA GLU A 122 -7.24 -13.59 -8.80
C GLU A 122 -6.41 -12.47 -8.16
N MET A 123 -6.92 -11.83 -7.10
CA MET A 123 -6.19 -10.77 -6.43
C MET A 123 -5.10 -11.38 -5.52
N PRO A 124 -3.84 -10.94 -5.63
CA PRO A 124 -2.75 -11.48 -4.80
C PRO A 124 -3.03 -11.39 -3.29
N LEU A 125 -3.87 -10.45 -2.85
CA LEU A 125 -4.31 -10.31 -1.46
C LEU A 125 -4.95 -11.58 -0.87
N VAL A 126 -5.77 -12.29 -1.66
CA VAL A 126 -6.58 -13.43 -1.17
C VAL A 126 -5.98 -14.79 -1.53
N GLN A 127 -4.99 -14.80 -2.43
CA GLN A 127 -4.27 -16.01 -2.83
C GLN A 127 -3.40 -16.54 -1.68
N LYS A 128 -3.44 -17.86 -1.46
CA LYS A 128 -2.63 -18.53 -0.44
C LYS A 128 -1.14 -18.39 -0.73
N GLY A 129 -0.35 -18.09 0.31
CA GLY A 129 1.11 -18.01 0.21
C GLY A 129 1.66 -16.67 -0.26
N THR A 130 0.82 -15.75 -0.73
CA THR A 130 1.26 -14.43 -1.21
C THR A 130 1.70 -13.54 -0.04
N ARG A 131 2.93 -13.02 -0.14
CA ARG A 131 3.53 -12.09 0.83
C ARG A 131 3.81 -10.69 0.26
N LEU A 132 3.07 -10.29 -0.79
CA LEU A 132 3.20 -8.96 -1.38
C LEU A 132 2.51 -7.90 -0.50
N SER A 133 3.23 -6.80 -0.23
CA SER A 133 2.72 -5.60 0.44
C SER A 133 2.19 -4.54 -0.52
N VAL A 134 2.66 -4.56 -1.77
CA VAL A 134 2.19 -3.70 -2.86
C VAL A 134 1.76 -4.59 -4.02
N MET A 135 0.58 -4.34 -4.58
CA MET A 135 0.04 -5.12 -5.68
C MET A 135 -0.85 -4.29 -6.60
N PRO A 136 -0.92 -4.61 -7.90
CA PRO A 136 -1.86 -3.99 -8.82
C PRO A 136 -3.29 -4.45 -8.51
N VAL A 137 -4.25 -3.58 -8.83
CA VAL A 137 -5.69 -3.85 -8.74
C VAL A 137 -6.29 -3.57 -10.10
N THR A 138 -6.97 -4.56 -10.67
CA THR A 138 -7.69 -4.37 -11.94
C THR A 138 -8.92 -3.49 -11.73
N LEU A 139 -9.40 -2.83 -12.80
CA LEU A 139 -10.62 -2.03 -12.74
C LEU A 139 -11.84 -2.83 -12.22
N LYS A 140 -11.95 -4.11 -12.61
CA LYS A 140 -13.00 -5.01 -12.13
C LYS A 140 -12.92 -5.26 -10.62
N GLN A 141 -11.73 -5.52 -10.10
CA GLN A 141 -11.50 -5.71 -8.66
C GLN A 141 -11.75 -4.41 -7.89
N TRP A 142 -11.30 -3.28 -8.41
CA TRP A 142 -11.54 -1.95 -7.83
C TRP A 142 -13.03 -1.67 -7.67
N ALA A 143 -13.81 -1.80 -8.76
CA ALA A 143 -15.26 -1.61 -8.75
C ALA A 143 -15.99 -2.58 -7.79
N ALA A 144 -15.54 -3.84 -7.73
CA ALA A 144 -16.11 -4.82 -6.81
C ALA A 144 -15.90 -4.40 -5.34
N ILE A 145 -14.70 -3.98 -4.97
CA ILE A 145 -14.41 -3.51 -3.60
C ILE A 145 -15.20 -2.24 -3.26
N LEU A 146 -15.30 -1.28 -4.19
CA LEU A 146 -16.10 -0.07 -3.99
C LEU A 146 -17.59 -0.37 -3.77
N THR A 147 -18.11 -1.45 -4.35
CA THR A 147 -19.50 -1.87 -4.14
C THR A 147 -19.73 -2.37 -2.71
N LEU A 148 -18.70 -2.96 -2.07
CA LEU A 148 -18.74 -3.40 -0.68
C LEU A 148 -18.57 -2.23 0.31
N ALA A 149 -17.95 -1.13 -0.12
CA ALA A 149 -17.71 0.07 0.70
C ALA A 149 -18.89 1.05 0.75
N LYS A 150 -20.08 0.62 0.29
CA LYS A 150 -21.32 1.41 0.32
C LYS A 150 -22.02 1.27 1.66
#